data_AF-A0A839V7M0-F1
#
_entry.id   AF-A0A839V7M0-F1
#
_cell.length_a   1.000
_cell.length_b   1.000
_cell.length_c   1.000
_cell.angle_alpha   90.00
_cell.angle_beta   90.00
_cell.angle_gamma   90.00
#
_symmetry.space_group_name_H-M   'P 1'
#
loop_
_entity.id
_entity.type
_entity.pdbx_description
1 polymer ?
#
loop_
_entity_poly.entity_id
_entity_poly.type
_entity_poly.pdbx_seq_one_letter_code
_entity_poly.pdbx_strand_id
1 'polypeptide(L)'
;MGGFFDGATIVSMKTERVRVIAALPCPANAHITLCDIRQMKIQSQERVQDFARLVGGDDIRSKRLAFVTGASLARIQAKRLTDRPGVEFFSNPDTALNWLREPEAAIDGGAR
;
A
#
# COMPACT_ATOMS: atom_id res chain seq x y z
N MET A 1 0.51 -9.44 6.90
CA MET A 1 -0.39 -8.97 7.97
C MET A 1 -1.59 -9.89 8.08
N GLY A 2 -2.05 -10.20 9.30
CA GLY A 2 -3.17 -11.12 9.50
C GLY A 2 -4.02 -10.81 10.71
N GLY A 3 -5.28 -11.30 10.69
CA GLY A 3 -6.23 -11.10 11.78
C GLY A 3 -7.08 -9.81 11.68
N PHE A 4 -7.60 -9.37 12.83
CA PHE A 4 -8.36 -8.14 12.99
C PHE A 4 -7.44 -7.01 13.47
N PHE A 5 -7.75 -5.78 13.07
CA PHE A 5 -7.01 -4.59 13.48
C PHE A 5 -7.95 -3.66 14.23
N ASP A 6 -7.56 -3.28 15.44
CA ASP A 6 -8.21 -2.20 16.18
C ASP A 6 -7.59 -0.84 15.83
N GLY A 7 -8.23 0.24 16.31
CA GLY A 7 -7.74 1.60 16.04
C GLY A 7 -6.33 1.85 16.58
N ALA A 8 -6.02 1.32 17.77
CA ALA A 8 -4.70 1.48 18.40
C ALA A 8 -3.59 0.84 17.56
N THR A 9 -3.84 -0.34 17.01
CA THR A 9 -2.92 -1.06 16.12
C THR A 9 -2.68 -0.25 14.86
N ILE A 10 -3.71 0.33 14.24
CA ILE A 10 -3.57 1.14 13.02
C ILE A 10 -2.75 2.41 13.29
N VAL A 11 -2.95 3.06 14.44
CA VAL A 11 -2.14 4.21 14.87
C VAL A 11 -0.68 3.82 15.06
N SER A 12 -0.41 2.70 15.75
CA SER A 12 0.96 2.19 15.93
C SER A 12 1.63 1.89 14.58
N MET A 13 0.89 1.29 13.64
CA MET A 13 1.39 1.03 12.30
C MET A 13 1.73 2.32 11.55
N LYS A 14 0.94 3.39 11.72
CA LYS A 14 1.25 4.71 11.13
C LYS A 14 2.59 5.23 11.64
N THR A 15 2.78 5.23 12.96
CA THR A 15 4.00 5.74 13.60
C THR A 15 5.23 4.94 13.18
N GLU A 16 5.14 3.61 13.20
CA GLU A 16 6.27 2.76 12.80
C GLU A 16 6.58 2.91 11.31
N ARG A 17 5.55 3.03 10.46
CA ARG A 17 5.75 3.25 9.03
C ARG A 17 6.51 4.55 8.76
N VAL A 18 6.16 5.64 9.46
CA VAL A 18 6.86 6.92 9.36
C VAL A 18 8.33 6.76 9.71
N ARG A 19 8.60 6.11 10.83
CA ARG A 19 9.96 5.87 11.33
C ARG A 19 10.81 5.06 10.35
N VAL A 20 10.28 3.94 9.86
CA VAL A 20 11.01 3.03 8.94
C VAL A 20 11.30 3.73 7.62
N ILE A 21 10.33 4.45 7.04
CA ILE A 21 10.52 5.12 5.75
C ILE A 21 11.54 6.25 5.87
N ALA A 22 11.54 7.01 6.96
CA ALA A 22 12.53 8.07 7.20
C ALA A 22 13.97 7.53 7.28
N ALA A 23 14.16 6.25 7.61
CA ALA A 23 15.47 5.61 7.70
C ALA A 23 15.96 4.98 6.39
N LEU A 24 15.14 4.97 5.32
CA LEU A 24 15.53 4.39 4.04
C LEU A 24 16.58 5.26 3.33
N PRO A 25 17.61 4.68 2.70
CA PRO A 25 18.62 5.41 1.95
C PRO A 25 18.10 5.81 0.55
N CYS A 26 16.93 6.45 0.49
CA CYS A 26 16.33 6.95 -0.75
C CYS A 26 15.65 8.30 -0.51
N PRO A 27 15.45 9.12 -1.56
CA PRO A 27 14.68 10.35 -1.43
C PRO A 27 13.27 10.10 -0.88
N ALA A 28 12.66 11.15 -0.31
CA ALA A 28 11.28 11.11 0.11
C ALA A 28 10.37 10.59 -1.02
N ASN A 29 9.43 9.71 -0.67
CA ASN A 29 8.46 9.11 -1.59
C ASN A 29 9.05 8.27 -2.75
N ALA A 30 10.37 8.05 -2.81
CA ALA A 30 11.00 7.18 -3.82
C ALA A 30 10.96 5.68 -3.46
N HIS A 31 10.55 5.34 -2.24
CA HIS A 31 10.40 3.97 -1.78
C HIS A 31 9.22 3.26 -2.45
N ILE A 32 9.36 1.93 -2.60
CA ILE A 32 8.31 1.02 -3.04
C ILE A 32 7.82 0.19 -1.84
N THR A 33 6.53 -0.15 -1.82
CA THR A 33 5.92 -0.87 -0.68
C THR A 33 5.15 -2.08 -1.16
N LEU A 34 5.40 -3.23 -0.54
CA LEU A 34 4.58 -4.42 -0.67
C LEU A 34 3.77 -4.61 0.61
N CYS A 35 2.45 -4.66 0.48
CA CYS A 35 1.49 -4.81 1.56
C CYS A 35 0.80 -6.17 1.43
N ASP A 36 1.32 -7.18 2.11
CA ASP A 36 0.68 -8.51 2.14
C ASP A 36 -0.43 -8.55 3.19
N ILE A 37 -1.67 -8.60 2.71
CA ILE A 37 -2.90 -8.67 3.52
C ILE A 37 -3.66 -9.98 3.28
N ARG A 38 -3.02 -11.03 2.73
CA ARG A 38 -3.69 -12.29 2.43
C ARG A 38 -4.36 -12.96 3.64
N GLN A 39 -3.78 -12.76 4.82
CA GLN A 39 -4.28 -13.31 6.09
C GLN A 39 -5.14 -12.32 6.88
N MET A 40 -5.42 -11.13 6.32
CA MET A 40 -6.25 -10.13 6.97
C MET A 40 -7.72 -10.57 6.92
N LYS A 41 -8.38 -10.56 8.08
CA LYS A 41 -9.82 -10.81 8.15
C LYS A 41 -10.58 -9.58 7.63
N ILE A 42 -11.86 -9.76 7.31
CA ILE A 42 -12.73 -8.65 6.92
C ILE A 42 -12.73 -7.62 8.04
N GLN A 43 -12.46 -6.36 7.71
CA GLN A 43 -12.45 -5.26 8.68
C GLN A 43 -13.81 -4.55 8.69
N SER A 44 -14.14 -3.87 9.79
CA SER A 44 -15.32 -2.99 9.81
C SER A 44 -15.11 -1.79 8.86
N GLN A 45 -16.20 -1.16 8.43
CA GLN A 45 -16.13 0.02 7.55
C GLN A 45 -15.32 1.16 8.20
N GLU A 46 -15.45 1.35 9.51
CA GLU A 46 -14.67 2.32 10.30
C GLU A 46 -13.16 2.04 10.18
N ARG A 47 -12.74 0.79 10.36
CA ARG A 47 -11.34 0.39 10.22
C ARG A 47 -10.83 0.53 8.79
N VAL A 48 -11.68 0.26 7.78
CA VAL A 48 -11.35 0.53 6.38
C VAL A 48 -11.05 2.02 6.15
N GLN A 49 -11.80 2.93 6.78
CA GLN A 49 -11.52 4.38 6.69
C GLN A 49 -10.20 4.75 7.37
N ASP A 50 -9.87 4.15 8.51
CA ASP A 50 -8.58 4.36 9.18
C ASP A 50 -7.41 3.90 8.30
N PHE A 51 -7.54 2.74 7.65
CA PHE A 51 -6.58 2.28 6.65
C PHE A 51 -6.52 3.20 5.43
N ALA A 52 -7.64 3.75 4.97
CA ALA A 52 -7.66 4.67 3.83
C ALA A 52 -6.86 5.94 4.15
N ARG A 53 -7.01 6.50 5.35
CA ARG A 53 -6.20 7.64 5.81
C ARG A 53 -4.72 7.28 5.93
N LEU A 54 -4.41 6.07 6.38
CA LEU A 54 -3.04 5.58 6.43
C LEU A 54 -2.45 5.49 5.01
N VAL A 55 -3.16 4.89 4.05
CA VAL A 55 -2.64 4.63 2.69
C VAL A 55 -2.65 5.86 1.79
N GLY A 56 -3.64 6.74 1.95
CA GLY A 56 -3.86 7.92 1.11
C GLY A 56 -3.27 9.22 1.62
N GLY A 57 -2.68 9.26 2.82
CA GLY A 57 -2.06 10.47 3.36
C GLY A 57 -0.84 10.94 2.55
N ASP A 58 -0.75 12.25 2.30
CA ASP A 58 0.25 12.85 1.40
C ASP A 58 1.66 12.93 2.01
N ASP A 59 1.78 12.93 3.34
CA ASP A 59 3.06 13.11 4.04
C ASP A 59 4.07 12.01 3.70
N ILE A 60 3.60 10.78 3.49
CA ILE A 60 4.44 9.61 3.21
C ILE A 60 3.73 8.69 2.24
N ARG A 61 4.13 8.80 0.97
CA ARG A 61 3.54 8.07 -0.15
C ARG A 61 4.60 7.28 -0.89
N SER A 62 4.42 5.97 -0.99
CA SER A 62 5.29 5.12 -1.80
C SER A 62 5.09 5.40 -3.28
N LYS A 63 6.20 5.44 -4.03
CA LYS A 63 6.23 5.56 -5.49
C LYS A 63 5.31 4.52 -6.14
N ARG A 64 5.48 3.25 -5.74
CA ARG A 64 4.55 2.16 -6.04
C ARG A 64 4.15 1.42 -4.76
N LEU A 65 2.90 1.01 -4.70
CA LEU A 65 2.32 0.26 -3.60
C LEU A 65 1.56 -0.94 -4.15
N ALA A 66 2.01 -2.15 -3.84
CA ALA A 66 1.33 -3.37 -4.21
C ALA A 66 0.60 -3.96 -3.01
N PHE A 67 -0.68 -4.26 -3.16
CA PHE A 67 -1.44 -5.05 -2.19
C PHE A 67 -1.51 -6.51 -2.65
N VAL A 68 -1.10 -7.44 -1.80
CA VAL A 68 -1.32 -8.87 -2.03
C VAL A 68 -2.53 -9.31 -1.21
N THR A 69 -3.55 -9.81 -1.88
CA THR A 69 -4.87 -10.11 -1.28
C THR A 69 -5.24 -11.58 -1.46
N GLY A 70 -5.86 -12.17 -0.44
CA GLY A 70 -6.25 -13.59 -0.44
C GLY A 70 -7.74 -13.78 -0.70
N ALA A 71 -8.59 -13.18 0.13
CA ALA A 71 -10.04 -13.26 0.00
C ALA A 71 -10.60 -12.15 -0.92
N SER A 72 -11.59 -12.51 -1.77
CA SER A 72 -12.25 -11.56 -2.68
C SER A 72 -12.82 -10.34 -1.97
N LEU A 73 -13.38 -10.51 -0.77
CA LEU A 73 -13.97 -9.41 0.00
C LEU A 73 -12.91 -8.47 0.58
N ALA A 74 -11.77 -8.99 1.06
CA ALA A 74 -10.64 -8.17 1.48
C ALA A 74 -10.07 -7.35 0.30
N ARG A 75 -10.03 -7.93 -0.90
CA ARG A 75 -9.66 -7.21 -2.13
C ARG A 75 -10.63 -6.08 -2.45
N ILE A 76 -11.94 -6.32 -2.35
CA ILE A 76 -12.96 -5.28 -2.57
C ILE A 76 -12.80 -4.13 -1.57
N GLN A 77 -12.55 -4.42 -0.29
CA GLN A 77 -12.30 -3.38 0.72
C GLN A 77 -11.01 -2.62 0.44
N ALA A 78 -9.94 -3.33 0.07
CA ALA A 78 -8.65 -2.72 -0.19
C ALA A 78 -8.66 -1.79 -1.42
N LYS A 79 -9.45 -2.12 -2.46
CA LYS A 79 -9.69 -1.23 -3.61
C LYS A 79 -10.36 0.09 -3.24
N ARG A 80 -11.03 0.19 -2.09
CA ARG A 80 -11.65 1.44 -1.62
C ARG A 80 -10.67 2.37 -0.92
N LEU A 81 -9.44 1.93 -0.66
CA LEU A 81 -8.46 2.70 0.12
C LEU A 81 -7.90 3.88 -0.68
N THR A 82 -7.78 3.74 -2.00
CA THR A 82 -7.24 4.78 -2.89
C THR A 82 -7.44 4.39 -4.36
N ASP A 83 -7.61 5.38 -5.23
CA ASP A 83 -7.65 5.29 -6.68
C ASP A 83 -6.38 5.88 -7.33
N ARG A 84 -5.37 6.24 -6.53
CA ARG A 84 -4.19 6.95 -7.00
C ARG A 84 -3.35 6.09 -7.97
N PRO A 85 -2.71 6.70 -8.98
CA PRO A 85 -1.71 6.01 -9.79
C PRO A 85 -0.58 5.41 -8.95
N GLY A 86 -0.08 4.26 -9.40
CA GLY A 86 0.99 3.52 -8.72
C GLY A 86 0.51 2.63 -7.57
N VAL A 87 -0.78 2.32 -7.48
CA VAL A 87 -1.33 1.33 -6.55
C VAL A 87 -1.92 0.18 -7.32
N GLU A 88 -1.50 -1.05 -7.02
CA GLU A 88 -2.01 -2.25 -7.70
C GLU A 88 -2.31 -3.42 -6.77
N PHE A 89 -3.21 -4.30 -7.21
CA PHE A 89 -3.72 -5.43 -6.42
C PHE A 89 -3.43 -6.78 -7.07
N PHE A 90 -2.70 -7.61 -6.34
CA PHE A 90 -2.26 -8.93 -6.78
C PHE A 90 -2.82 -10.03 -5.88
N SER A 91 -2.91 -11.25 -6.41
CA SER A 91 -3.17 -12.48 -5.64
C SER A 91 -1.88 -13.23 -5.27
N ASN A 92 -0.78 -12.95 -5.99
CA ASN A 92 0.50 -13.62 -5.84
C ASN A 92 1.60 -12.60 -5.40
N PRO A 93 2.35 -12.88 -4.32
CA PRO A 93 3.43 -12.00 -3.86
C PRO A 93 4.58 -11.80 -4.85
N ASP A 94 4.97 -12.86 -5.57
CA ASP A 94 6.09 -12.81 -6.52
C ASP A 94 5.75 -11.91 -7.70
N THR A 95 4.52 -12.02 -8.23
CA THR A 95 4.02 -11.11 -9.27
C THR A 95 4.01 -9.65 -8.79
N ALA A 96 3.54 -9.42 -7.56
CA ALA A 96 3.53 -8.08 -6.96
C ALA A 96 4.95 -7.51 -6.82
N LEU A 97 5.90 -8.32 -6.36
CA LEU A 97 7.28 -7.91 -6.16
C LEU A 97 7.98 -7.59 -7.49
N ASN A 98 7.73 -8.38 -8.53
CA ASN A 98 8.26 -8.11 -9.86
C ASN A 98 7.74 -6.77 -10.39
N TRP A 99 6.43 -6.54 -10.33
CA TRP A 99 5.83 -5.27 -10.73
C TRP A 99 6.37 -4.06 -9.95
N LEU A 100 6.65 -4.21 -8.65
CA LEU A 100 7.23 -3.13 -7.86
C LEU A 100 8.66 -2.78 -8.31
N ARG A 101 9.42 -3.75 -8.82
CA ARG A 101 10.82 -3.62 -9.22
C ARG A 101 11.00 -3.22 -10.67
N GLU A 102 9.96 -3.38 -11.50
CA GLU A 102 10.01 -2.96 -12.89
C GLU A 102 10.37 -1.47 -12.96
N PRO A 103 11.39 -1.10 -13.75
CA PRO A 103 11.66 0.31 -13.99
C PRO A 103 10.41 0.96 -14.57
N GLU A 104 10.15 2.20 -14.20
CA GLU A 104 9.12 2.98 -14.86
C GLU A 104 9.49 3.05 -16.34
N ALA A 105 8.63 2.52 -17.22
CA ALA A 105 8.79 2.78 -18.63
C ALA A 105 8.90 4.30 -18.77
N ALA A 106 10.01 4.76 -19.36
CA ALA A 106 10.21 6.18 -19.59
C ALA A 106 8.95 6.68 -20.30
N ILE A 107 8.20 7.56 -19.64
CA ILE A 107 7.16 8.31 -20.32
C ILE A 107 7.94 9.14 -21.32
N ASP A 108 7.94 8.68 -22.58
CA ASP A 108 8.58 9.37 -23.67
C ASP A 108 8.02 10.78 -23.66
N GLY A 109 8.92 11.75 -23.45
CA GLY A 109 8.61 13.16 -23.48
C GLY A 109 8.21 13.51 -24.89
N GLY A 110 6.96 13.23 -25.24
CA GLY A 110 6.30 13.68 -26.45
C GLY A 110 6.11 15.19 -26.37
N ALA A 111 7.21 15.92 -26.53
CA ALA A 111 7.17 17.27 -27.03
C ALA A 111 6.61 17.22 -28.46
N ARG A 112 5.44 17.83 -28.64
CA ARG A 112 5.07 18.63 -29.81
C ARG A 112 3.91 19.52 -29.46
#